data_AF-A0A016WJX7-F1
#
_entry.id   AF-A0A016WJX7-F1
#
_cell.length_a   1.000
_cell.length_b   1.000
_cell.length_c   1.000
_cell.angle_alpha   90.00
_cell.angle_beta   90.00
_cell.angle_gamma   90.00
#
_symmetry.space_group_name_H-M   'P 1'
#
loop_
_entity.id
_entity.type
_entity.pdbx_description
1 polymer ?
#
loop_
_entity_poly.entity_id
_entity_poly.type
_entity_poly.pdbx_seq_one_letter_code
_entity_poly.pdbx_strand_id
1 'polypeptide(L)'
;MYRMKYDCGAESYAQQSVANCRRTELPAYATGGHKQNLFVLNLAYANPKAVIHYALSQWWSQLARFGMRSNMMFYQSEYHRGARNVLKWAKMAWWNNRRVGCTVKNCGSFYLVSCMYSPGGLYVNQHVYRIAAVCSGCPHGQCDGQALCRW
;
A
#
# COMPACT_ATOMS: atom_id res chain seq x y z
N MET A 1 -3.57 -4.98 13.79
CA MET A 1 -3.73 -4.42 12.43
C MET A 1 -4.93 -3.50 12.48
N TYR A 2 -4.78 -2.23 12.11
CA TYR A 2 -5.93 -1.33 12.10
C TYR A 2 -6.77 -1.46 10.83
N ARG A 3 -8.07 -1.23 10.97
CA ARG A 3 -8.99 -1.10 9.84
C ARG A 3 -8.73 0.21 9.13
N MET A 4 -8.35 0.17 7.85
CA MET A 4 -8.18 1.40 7.07
C MET A 4 -9.54 2.04 6.73
N LYS A 5 -9.60 3.37 6.78
CA LYS A 5 -10.71 4.19 6.26
C LYS A 5 -10.25 4.91 4.99
N TYR A 6 -11.14 5.07 4.03
CA TYR A 6 -10.83 5.87 2.84
C TYR A 6 -10.70 7.34 3.22
N ASP A 7 -9.72 8.03 2.65
CA ASP A 7 -9.38 9.42 3.00
C ASP A 7 -9.18 10.27 1.75
N CYS A 8 -9.96 11.34 1.62
CA CYS A 8 -9.92 12.23 0.45
C CYS A 8 -8.59 13.01 0.36
N GLY A 9 -7.92 13.26 1.50
CA GLY A 9 -6.59 13.88 1.50
C GLY A 9 -5.54 12.95 0.88
N ALA A 10 -5.53 11.68 1.29
CA ALA A 10 -4.69 10.65 0.68
C ALA A 10 -5.00 10.48 -0.82
N GLU A 11 -6.27 10.51 -1.21
CA GLU A 11 -6.68 10.46 -2.63
C GLU A 11 -6.16 11.67 -3.42
N SER A 12 -6.22 12.89 -2.86
CA SER A 12 -5.69 14.08 -3.53
C SER A 12 -4.20 13.94 -3.88
N TYR A 13 -3.37 13.42 -2.97
CA TYR A 13 -1.97 13.12 -3.27
C TYR A 13 -1.82 12.01 -4.32
N ALA A 14 -2.69 11.00 -4.30
CA ALA A 14 -2.71 9.96 -5.34
C ALA A 14 -3.07 10.54 -6.72
N GLN A 15 -4.02 11.48 -6.80
CA GLN A 15 -4.39 12.22 -8.01
C GLN A 15 -3.21 13.03 -8.54
N GLN A 16 -2.56 13.82 -7.68
CA GLN A 16 -1.36 14.59 -8.04
C GLN A 16 -0.26 13.70 -8.62
N SER A 17 -0.05 12.50 -8.04
CA SER A 17 0.96 11.58 -8.53
C SER A 17 0.74 11.12 -9.98
N VAL A 18 -0.52 11.01 -10.42
CA VAL A 18 -0.85 10.47 -11.76
C VAL A 18 -1.27 11.56 -12.74
N ALA A 19 -1.45 12.80 -12.28
CA ALA A 19 -1.96 13.93 -13.07
C ALA A 19 -1.18 14.13 -14.38
N ASN A 20 0.15 14.09 -14.30
CA ASN A 20 1.05 14.30 -15.43
C ASN A 20 1.52 12.99 -16.09
N CYS A 21 0.83 11.87 -15.84
CA CYS A 21 1.14 10.57 -16.43
C CYS A 21 2.57 10.07 -16.19
N ARG A 22 3.20 10.50 -15.07
CA ARG A 22 4.54 10.06 -14.69
C ARG A 22 4.52 8.62 -14.18
N ARG A 23 5.46 7.80 -14.68
CA ARG A 23 5.58 6.38 -14.34
C ARG A 23 6.41 6.10 -13.08
N THR A 24 6.73 7.13 -12.30
CA THR A 24 7.58 7.03 -11.10
C THR A 24 6.86 7.59 -9.87
N GLU A 25 7.11 6.96 -8.72
CA GLU A 25 6.59 7.42 -7.41
C GLU A 25 6.96 8.89 -7.16
N LEU A 26 6.12 9.60 -6.41
CA LEU A 26 6.42 10.94 -5.90
C LEU A 26 7.60 10.89 -4.93
N PRO A 27 8.47 11.91 -4.95
CA PRO A 27 9.48 12.06 -3.91
C PRO A 27 8.79 12.24 -2.56
N ALA A 28 9.45 11.82 -1.48
CA ALA A 28 8.84 11.76 -0.15
C ALA A 28 8.28 13.11 0.37
N TYR A 29 8.90 14.23 -0.01
CA TYR A 29 8.41 15.56 0.37
C TYR A 29 7.07 15.93 -0.30
N ALA A 30 6.71 15.27 -1.41
CA ALA A 30 5.52 15.57 -2.19
C ALA A 30 4.33 14.63 -1.88
N THR A 31 4.48 13.69 -0.93
CA THR A 31 3.41 12.75 -0.56
C THR A 31 2.64 13.16 0.68
N GLY A 32 2.96 14.32 1.30
CA GLY A 32 2.33 14.76 2.54
C GLY A 32 2.46 13.74 3.68
N GLY A 33 3.59 13.04 3.75
CA GLY A 33 3.85 12.00 4.76
C GLY A 33 3.26 10.61 4.43
N HIS A 34 2.58 10.44 3.30
CA HIS A 34 2.04 9.15 2.86
C HIS A 34 3.14 8.28 2.23
N LYS A 35 2.97 6.96 2.33
CA LYS A 35 3.71 5.99 1.50
C LYS A 35 2.88 5.69 0.26
N GLN A 36 3.54 5.65 -0.89
CA GLN A 36 2.87 5.46 -2.17
C GLN A 36 3.12 4.05 -2.72
N ASN A 37 2.09 3.42 -3.29
CA ASN A 37 2.28 2.38 -4.31
C ASN A 37 1.89 2.91 -5.68
N LEU A 38 2.72 2.67 -6.69
CA LEU A 38 2.43 2.98 -8.08
C LEU A 38 2.40 1.71 -8.95
N PHE A 39 1.45 1.64 -9.88
CA PHE A 39 1.32 0.58 -10.87
C PHE A 39 1.12 1.18 -12.26
N VAL A 40 1.76 0.58 -13.26
CA VAL A 40 1.64 0.94 -14.67
C VAL A 40 1.08 -0.26 -15.41
N LEU A 41 -0.04 -0.08 -16.10
CA LEU A 41 -0.60 -1.09 -17.00
C LEU A 41 -0.49 -0.59 -18.44
N ASN A 42 0.36 -1.21 -19.26
CA ASN A 42 0.49 -0.87 -20.68
C ASN A 42 -0.66 -1.49 -21.48
N LEU A 43 -1.81 -0.81 -21.46
CA LEU A 43 -3.01 -1.16 -22.21
C LEU A 43 -3.80 0.12 -22.50
N ALA A 44 -4.25 0.31 -23.74
CA ALA A 44 -4.96 1.51 -24.15
C ALA A 44 -6.43 1.54 -23.67
N TYR A 45 -7.09 0.38 -23.66
CA TYR A 45 -8.51 0.25 -23.33
C TYR A 45 -8.72 -0.82 -22.26
N ALA A 46 -9.10 -0.38 -21.07
CA ALA A 46 -9.53 -1.26 -19.99
C ALA A 46 -10.57 -0.58 -19.09
N ASN A 47 -11.38 -1.39 -18.43
CA ASN A 47 -12.26 -0.90 -17.38
C ASN A 47 -11.41 -0.39 -16.18
N PRO A 48 -11.48 0.89 -15.79
CA PRO A 48 -10.67 1.44 -14.70
C PRO A 48 -10.84 0.69 -13.37
N LYS A 49 -12.04 0.16 -13.08
CA LYS A 49 -12.31 -0.67 -11.90
C LYS A 49 -11.51 -1.97 -11.94
N ALA A 50 -11.45 -2.63 -13.10
CA ALA A 50 -10.62 -3.82 -13.28
C ALA A 50 -9.12 -3.50 -13.14
N VAL A 51 -8.67 -2.34 -13.63
CA VAL A 51 -7.27 -1.90 -13.51
C VAL A 51 -6.86 -1.75 -12.05
N ILE A 52 -7.65 -1.09 -11.20
CA ILE A 52 -7.31 -0.95 -9.78
C ILE A 52 -7.34 -2.28 -9.05
N HIS A 53 -8.34 -3.14 -9.28
CA HIS A 53 -8.37 -4.48 -8.68
C HIS A 53 -7.14 -5.30 -9.08
N TYR A 54 -6.73 -5.21 -10.35
CA TYR A 54 -5.52 -5.87 -10.82
C TYR A 54 -4.26 -5.32 -10.13
N ALA A 55 -4.09 -4.00 -10.06
CA ALA A 55 -2.96 -3.37 -9.37
C ALA A 55 -2.85 -3.80 -7.90
N LEU A 56 -3.98 -3.76 -7.17
CA LEU A 56 -4.05 -4.21 -5.77
C LEU A 56 -3.67 -5.68 -5.63
N SER A 57 -4.16 -6.55 -6.52
CA SER A 57 -3.81 -7.97 -6.52
C SER A 57 -2.32 -8.22 -6.78
N GLN A 58 -1.70 -7.47 -7.70
CA GLN A 58 -0.27 -7.61 -8.00
C GLN A 58 0.57 -7.21 -6.80
N TRP A 59 0.25 -6.08 -6.15
CA TRP A 59 0.96 -5.65 -4.94
C TRP A 59 0.80 -6.64 -3.80
N TRP A 60 -0.43 -7.10 -3.52
CA TRP A 60 -0.68 -8.07 -2.45
C TRP A 60 0.02 -9.41 -2.68
N SER A 61 0.08 -9.87 -3.94
CA SER A 61 0.70 -11.14 -4.32
C SER A 61 2.22 -11.22 -4.06
N GLN A 62 2.89 -10.08 -3.84
CA GLN A 62 4.33 -10.06 -3.60
C GLN A 62 4.74 -10.93 -2.42
N LEU A 63 3.95 -10.96 -1.34
CA LEU A 63 4.24 -11.83 -0.19
C LEU A 63 4.25 -13.30 -0.59
N ALA A 64 3.20 -13.75 -1.28
CA ALA A 64 3.09 -15.16 -1.69
C ALA A 64 4.20 -15.56 -2.67
N ARG A 65 4.62 -14.64 -3.55
CA ARG A 65 5.64 -14.90 -4.57
C ARG A 65 7.07 -14.88 -4.05
N PHE A 66 7.38 -13.95 -3.14
CA PHE A 66 8.75 -13.67 -2.76
C PHE A 66 9.05 -13.94 -1.29
N GLY A 67 8.03 -14.11 -0.46
CA GLY A 67 8.17 -14.37 0.96
C GLY A 67 8.73 -13.19 1.74
N MET A 68 8.54 -13.26 3.05
CA MET A 68 9.19 -12.41 4.04
C MET A 68 9.51 -13.28 5.27
N ARG A 69 10.39 -12.79 6.14
CA ARG A 69 10.70 -13.42 7.43
C ARG A 69 9.42 -13.71 8.21
N SER A 70 9.36 -14.86 8.87
CA SER A 70 8.19 -15.32 9.63
C SER A 70 7.77 -14.38 10.76
N ASN A 71 8.73 -13.64 11.34
CA ASN A 71 8.47 -12.63 12.35
C ASN A 71 8.04 -11.26 11.78
N MET A 72 7.93 -11.10 10.46
CA MET A 72 7.51 -9.87 9.78
C MET A 72 8.40 -8.64 10.04
N MET A 73 9.65 -8.86 10.42
CA MET A 73 10.62 -7.79 10.67
C MET A 73 11.14 -7.17 9.37
N PHE A 74 10.97 -5.87 9.20
CA PHE A 74 11.41 -5.13 8.02
C PHE A 74 12.83 -4.57 8.21
N TYR A 75 13.82 -5.26 7.66
CA TYR A 75 15.23 -4.81 7.67
C TYR A 75 15.60 -3.98 6.45
N GLN A 76 16.72 -3.27 6.54
CA GLN A 76 17.27 -2.51 5.41
C GLN A 76 17.48 -3.38 4.16
N SER A 77 17.83 -4.66 4.33
CA SER A 77 18.00 -5.63 3.25
C SER A 77 16.75 -5.77 2.36
N GLU A 78 15.55 -5.51 2.89
CA GLU A 78 14.30 -5.58 2.12
C GLU A 78 14.26 -4.55 0.97
N TYR A 79 14.92 -3.41 1.13
CA TYR A 79 15.08 -2.43 0.05
C TYR A 79 16.00 -2.91 -1.07
N HIS A 80 16.91 -3.83 -0.79
CA HIS A 80 17.94 -4.30 -1.71
C HIS A 80 17.57 -5.58 -2.47
N ARG A 81 16.32 -6.06 -2.33
CA ARG A 81 15.83 -7.29 -2.98
C ARG A 81 15.55 -7.16 -4.49
N GLY A 82 15.78 -5.99 -5.08
CA GLY A 82 15.59 -5.75 -6.52
C GLY A 82 14.16 -6.06 -6.97
N ALA A 83 14.00 -6.79 -8.08
CA ALA A 83 12.69 -7.13 -8.66
C ALA A 83 11.85 -8.09 -7.80
N ARG A 84 12.48 -8.84 -6.88
CA ARG A 84 11.82 -9.83 -6.00
C ARG A 84 11.56 -9.26 -4.60
N ASN A 85 11.20 -7.98 -4.53
CA ASN A 85 10.91 -7.29 -3.28
C ASN A 85 9.42 -7.40 -2.87
N VAL A 86 9.15 -7.14 -1.60
CA VAL A 86 7.81 -7.13 -1.00
C VAL A 86 7.34 -5.73 -0.59
N LEU A 87 7.97 -4.67 -1.13
CA LEU A 87 7.77 -3.29 -0.66
C LEU A 87 6.32 -2.82 -0.84
N LYS A 88 5.65 -3.23 -1.93
CA LYS A 88 4.28 -2.79 -2.21
C LYS A 88 3.28 -3.51 -1.31
N TRP A 89 3.46 -4.82 -1.11
CA TRP A 89 2.72 -5.57 -0.11
C TRP A 89 2.94 -4.99 1.30
N ALA A 90 4.18 -4.72 1.69
CA ALA A 90 4.50 -4.23 3.03
C ALA A 90 3.87 -2.85 3.30
N LYS A 91 3.82 -1.96 2.29
CA LYS A 91 3.07 -0.69 2.37
C LYS A 91 1.57 -0.92 2.58
N MET A 92 0.96 -1.96 1.98
CA MET A 92 -0.46 -2.28 2.20
C MET A 92 -0.73 -2.90 3.58
N ALA A 93 0.11 -3.85 3.97
CA ALA A 93 -0.07 -4.65 5.18
C ALA A 93 0.50 -3.99 6.45
N TRP A 94 0.96 -2.73 6.37
CA TRP A 94 1.60 -2.08 7.50
C TRP A 94 0.61 -1.82 8.64
N TRP A 95 0.91 -2.31 9.84
CA TRP A 95 -0.07 -2.53 10.90
C TRP A 95 -0.78 -1.28 11.40
N ASN A 96 -0.09 -0.14 11.37
CA ASN A 96 -0.60 1.15 11.83
C ASN A 96 -1.13 2.04 10.70
N ASN A 97 -1.23 1.51 9.46
CA ASN A 97 -1.99 2.20 8.43
C ASN A 97 -3.44 2.32 8.84
N ARG A 98 -3.95 3.53 8.70
CA ARG A 98 -5.29 3.93 9.10
C ARG A 98 -6.03 4.59 7.96
N ARG A 99 -5.31 5.24 7.04
CA ARG A 99 -5.91 5.94 5.91
C ARG A 99 -5.36 5.40 4.60
N VAL A 100 -6.24 5.32 3.61
CA VAL A 100 -5.89 4.98 2.23
C VAL A 100 -6.67 5.86 1.26
N GLY A 101 -6.04 6.26 0.17
CA GLY A 101 -6.71 6.92 -0.96
C GLY A 101 -6.01 6.56 -2.26
N CYS A 102 -6.78 6.34 -3.33
CA CYS A 102 -6.24 5.81 -4.59
C CYS A 102 -6.82 6.52 -5.82
N THR A 103 -6.04 6.59 -6.89
CA THR A 103 -6.46 7.15 -8.16
C THR A 103 -6.06 6.26 -9.31
N VAL A 104 -6.96 6.09 -10.27
CA VAL A 104 -6.70 5.48 -11.58
C VAL A 104 -6.76 6.57 -12.65
N LYS A 105 -5.72 6.67 -13.49
CA LYS A 105 -5.68 7.61 -14.62
C LYS A 105 -5.38 6.86 -15.91
N ASN A 106 -6.21 7.08 -16.93
CA ASN A 106 -5.88 6.71 -18.31
C ASN A 106 -4.97 7.79 -18.90
N CYS A 107 -3.82 7.37 -19.44
CA CYS A 107 -2.78 8.19 -20.05
C CYS A 107 -2.67 7.96 -21.57
N GLY A 108 -3.74 7.49 -22.21
CA GLY A 108 -3.83 7.18 -23.64
C GLY A 108 -3.42 5.74 -23.93
N SER A 109 -2.12 5.44 -23.86
CA SER A 109 -1.59 4.10 -24.17
C SER A 109 -1.38 3.20 -22.95
N PHE A 110 -1.60 3.72 -21.75
CA PHE A 110 -1.43 3.00 -20.49
C PHE A 110 -2.29 3.60 -19.39
N TYR A 111 -2.48 2.83 -18.32
CA TYR A 111 -3.10 3.30 -17.08
C TYR A 111 -2.06 3.42 -15.97
N LEU A 112 -2.25 4.41 -15.10
CA LEU A 112 -1.58 4.52 -13.82
C LEU A 112 -2.57 4.27 -12.69
N VAL A 113 -2.13 3.51 -11.69
CA VAL A 113 -2.81 3.39 -10.40
C VAL A 113 -1.84 3.85 -9.33
N SER A 114 -2.24 4.85 -8.55
CA SER A 114 -1.49 5.30 -7.38
C SER A 114 -2.36 5.12 -6.15
N CYS A 115 -1.81 4.56 -5.08
CA CYS A 115 -2.45 4.48 -3.77
C CYS A 115 -1.52 5.06 -2.71
N MET A 116 -2.07 5.88 -1.82
CA MET A 116 -1.39 6.52 -0.71
C MET A 116 -1.85 5.88 0.60
N TYR A 117 -0.91 5.58 1.49
CA TYR A 117 -1.15 4.97 2.80
C TYR A 117 -0.53 5.83 3.90
N SER A 118 -1.22 5.99 5.03
CA SER A 118 -0.69 6.70 6.18
C SER A 118 -1.26 6.19 7.51
N PRO A 119 -0.57 6.42 8.63
CA PRO A 119 0.79 6.99 8.80
C PRO A 119 1.94 5.98 8.59
N GLY A 120 1.63 4.71 8.30
CA GLY A 120 2.59 3.62 8.35
C GLY A 120 3.49 3.48 7.13
N GLY A 121 4.45 2.56 7.25
CA GLY A 121 5.06 1.90 6.10
C GLY A 121 6.59 1.96 6.07
N LEU A 122 7.19 0.78 5.89
CA LEU A 122 8.60 0.57 5.56
C LEU A 122 9.61 1.21 6.52
N TYR A 123 9.25 1.31 7.80
CA TYR A 123 10.20 1.74 8.81
C TYR A 123 11.21 0.61 9.07
N VAL A 124 12.49 0.89 8.83
CA VAL A 124 13.58 -0.04 9.06
C VAL A 124 13.63 -0.42 10.55
N ASN A 125 13.90 -1.69 10.83
CA ASN A 125 13.89 -2.26 12.17
C ASN A 125 12.52 -2.16 12.88
N GLN A 126 11.44 -2.07 12.10
CA GLN A 126 10.07 -2.24 12.60
C GLN A 126 9.36 -3.41 11.93
N HIS A 127 8.34 -3.93 12.61
CA HIS A 127 7.57 -5.06 12.10
C HIS A 127 6.47 -4.54 11.17
N VAL A 128 6.27 -5.19 10.01
CA VAL A 128 5.13 -4.90 9.13
C VAL A 128 3.84 -5.05 9.92
N TYR A 129 3.73 -6.13 10.69
CA TYR A 129 2.79 -6.31 11.79
C TYR A 129 3.37 -7.26 12.83
N ARG A 130 2.89 -7.17 14.08
CA ARG A 130 3.28 -8.10 15.14
C ARG A 130 2.60 -9.44 14.92
N ILE A 131 3.36 -10.53 15.06
CA ILE A 131 2.82 -11.89 15.10
C ILE A 131 2.28 -12.13 16.51
N ALA A 132 0.95 -12.32 16.60
CA ALA A 132 0.24 -12.61 17.84
C ALA A 132 -1.14 -13.18 17.51
N ALA A 133 -1.88 -13.61 18.53
CA ALA A 133 -3.28 -13.99 18.36
C ALA A 133 -4.09 -12.83 17.76
N VAL A 134 -5.07 -13.18 16.92
CA VAL A 134 -5.98 -12.19 16.31
C VAL A 134 -6.61 -11.32 17.41
N CYS A 135 -6.76 -10.02 17.15
CA CYS A 135 -7.29 -9.02 18.09
C CYS A 135 -6.47 -8.76 19.37
N SER A 136 -5.46 -9.57 19.71
CA SER A 136 -4.73 -9.47 21.00
C SER A 136 -4.00 -8.14 21.21
N GLY A 137 -3.64 -7.45 20.13
CA GLY A 137 -3.02 -6.13 20.17
C GLY A 137 -3.99 -4.95 19.97
N CYS A 138 -5.30 -5.19 19.89
CA CYS A 138 -6.28 -4.12 19.77
C CYS A 138 -6.61 -3.52 21.15
N PRO A 139 -6.98 -2.24 21.23
CA PRO A 139 -7.56 -1.68 22.45
C PRO A 139 -8.82 -2.47 22.88
N HIS A 140 -9.11 -2.48 24.18
CA HIS A 140 -10.21 -3.26 24.74
C HIS A 140 -11.54 -2.93 24.03
N GLY A 141 -12.24 -3.97 23.57
CA GLY A 141 -13.50 -3.84 22.85
C GLY A 141 -13.40 -3.25 21.43
N GLN A 142 -12.19 -2.96 20.92
CA GLN A 142 -12.01 -2.32 19.61
C GLN A 142 -11.67 -3.29 18.47
N CYS A 143 -11.68 -4.61 18.68
CA CYS A 143 -11.61 -5.50 17.52
C CYS A 143 -12.98 -5.60 16.84
N ASP A 144 -13.02 -5.47 15.52
CA ASP A 144 -14.24 -5.64 14.73
C ASP A 144 -14.46 -7.10 14.29
N GLY A 145 -15.64 -7.38 13.72
CA GLY A 145 -16.00 -8.71 13.23
C GLY A 145 -15.18 -9.20 12.03
N GLN A 146 -14.27 -8.39 11.50
CA GLN A 146 -13.33 -8.74 10.43
C GLN A 146 -11.90 -8.87 10.96
N ALA A 147 -11.72 -9.04 12.28
CA ALA A 147 -10.42 -9.24 12.91
C ALA A 147 -9.46 -8.02 12.79
N LEU A 148 -10.01 -6.81 12.66
CA LEU A 148 -9.23 -5.57 12.57
C LEU A 148 -9.51 -4.66 13.77
N CYS A 149 -8.48 -3.94 14.22
CA CYS A 149 -8.60 -2.96 15.28
C CYS A 149 -9.28 -1.69 14.74
N ARG A 150 -10.31 -1.22 15.45
CA ARG A 150 -10.96 0.07 15.25
C ARG A 150 -10.09 1.19 15.82
N TRP A 151 -10.36 2.41 15.36
CA TRP A 151 -9.71 3.66 15.76
C TRP A 151 -10.53 4.87 15.28
#